data_AF-K1T2Z8-F1
#
_entry.id   AF-K1T2Z8-F1
#
_cell.length_a   1.000
_cell.length_b   1.000
_cell.length_c   1.000
_cell.angle_alpha   90.00
_cell.angle_beta   90.00
_cell.angle_gamma   90.00
#
_symmetry.space_group_name_H-M   'P 1'
#
loop_
_entity.id
_entity.type
_entity.pdbx_description
1 polymer ?
#
loop_
_entity_poly.entity_id
_entity_poly.type
_entity_poly.pdbx_seq_one_letter_code
_entity_poly.pdbx_strand_id
1 'polypeptide(L)'
;SIYPDHGLGGKNGEITDRIFGDSLSVARDLGRSLLDASLRKIADRVPEQAGNWVVFNDLQWDRTEVAYLPAGDRPAVVCTSDGRELPVQRIERDGRECLAFVAEGVPSFGYAAYRVKPVAKEPRPVVPAGVEQGDNYYRNAFYDIVLGDGGIVSLYDFEQGCNLAETSRFA
;
A
#
# COMPACT_ATOMS: atom_id res chain seq x y z
N SER A 1 -1.30 -1.72 -31.75
CA SER A 1 -1.26 -3.00 -31.03
C SER A 1 -1.02 -2.70 -29.56
N ILE A 2 -1.87 -3.21 -28.65
CA ILE A 2 -1.66 -3.07 -27.18
C ILE A 2 -0.69 -4.13 -26.63
N TYR A 3 -0.36 -5.13 -27.44
CA TYR A 3 0.67 -6.12 -27.16
C TYR A 3 1.88 -5.83 -28.04
N PRO A 4 3.09 -5.71 -27.48
CA PRO A 4 4.28 -5.86 -28.29
C PRO A 4 4.26 -7.30 -28.84
N ASP A 5 4.17 -7.43 -30.15
CA ASP A 5 4.69 -8.61 -30.85
C ASP A 5 6.16 -8.79 -30.40
N HIS A 6 6.75 -9.98 -30.54
CA HIS A 6 8.09 -10.40 -30.09
C HIS A 6 9.27 -9.48 -30.53
N GLY A 7 9.02 -8.30 -31.08
CA GLY A 7 9.94 -7.26 -31.53
C GLY A 7 10.43 -6.27 -30.48
N LEU A 8 10.15 -6.44 -29.18
CA LEU A 8 10.88 -5.70 -28.14
C LEU A 8 12.34 -6.19 -28.07
N GLY A 9 13.30 -5.27 -28.14
CA GLY A 9 14.73 -5.60 -28.00
C GLY A 9 15.36 -6.33 -29.21
N GLY A 10 14.72 -6.26 -30.38
CA GLY A 10 15.26 -6.80 -31.64
C GLY A 10 16.47 -6.00 -32.17
N LYS A 11 17.14 -6.53 -33.21
CA LYS A 11 18.28 -5.84 -33.87
C LYS A 11 17.81 -4.51 -34.49
N ASN A 12 18.43 -3.39 -34.10
CA ASN A 12 18.00 -2.02 -34.42
C ASN A 12 16.57 -1.70 -33.90
N GLY A 13 16.24 -2.21 -32.72
CA GLY A 13 14.91 -2.11 -32.12
C GLY A 13 14.56 -0.73 -31.56
N GLU A 14 15.46 0.26 -31.57
CA GLU A 14 15.24 1.56 -30.92
C GLU A 14 14.00 2.31 -31.42
N ILE A 15 13.67 2.17 -32.70
CA ILE A 15 12.46 2.77 -33.28
C ILE A 15 11.22 1.97 -32.86
N THR A 16 11.31 0.65 -32.92
CA THR A 16 10.20 -0.28 -32.61
C THR A 16 9.85 -0.25 -31.11
N ASP A 17 10.85 -0.27 -30.24
CA ASP A 17 10.71 -0.16 -28.78
C ASP A 17 10.06 1.16 -28.39
N ARG A 18 10.44 2.27 -29.04
CA ARG A 18 9.80 3.57 -28.83
C ARG A 18 8.33 3.53 -29.23
N ILE A 19 8.00 3.01 -30.41
CA ILE A 19 6.61 2.92 -30.88
C ILE A 19 5.77 2.05 -29.92
N PHE A 20 6.30 0.93 -29.45
CA PHE A 20 5.62 0.09 -28.46
C PHE A 20 5.47 0.79 -27.12
N GLY A 21 6.52 1.47 -26.63
CA GLY A 21 6.49 2.26 -25.41
C GLY A 21 5.45 3.38 -25.46
N ASP A 22 5.35 4.08 -26.59
CA ASP A 22 4.35 5.13 -26.83
C ASP A 22 2.94 4.53 -26.83
N SER A 23 2.73 3.41 -27.52
CA SER A 23 1.44 2.70 -27.54
C SER A 23 1.02 2.22 -26.15
N LEU A 24 1.95 1.67 -25.37
CA LEU A 24 1.71 1.25 -23.98
C LEU A 24 1.38 2.44 -23.08
N SER A 25 2.05 3.59 -23.29
CA SER A 25 1.77 4.82 -22.54
C SER A 25 0.37 5.34 -22.86
N VAL A 26 -0.03 5.38 -24.13
CA VAL A 26 -1.40 5.75 -24.55
C VAL A 26 -2.43 4.80 -23.94
N ALA A 27 -2.20 3.49 -24.00
CA ALA A 27 -3.12 2.49 -23.45
C ALA A 27 -3.25 2.64 -21.93
N ARG A 28 -2.14 2.83 -21.21
CA ARG A 28 -2.11 3.09 -19.76
C ARG A 28 -2.91 4.34 -19.41
N ASP A 29 -2.69 5.45 -20.12
CA ASP A 29 -3.29 6.73 -19.78
C ASP A 29 -4.80 6.75 -20.10
N LEU A 30 -5.22 6.09 -21.19
CA LEU A 30 -6.63 5.85 -21.50
C LEU A 30 -7.29 4.95 -20.44
N GLY A 31 -6.65 3.84 -20.09
CA GLY A 31 -7.12 2.92 -19.06
C GLY A 31 -7.28 3.60 -17.71
N ARG A 32 -6.30 4.41 -17.30
CA ARG A 32 -6.34 5.20 -16.07
C ARG A 32 -7.50 6.20 -16.07
N SER A 33 -7.71 6.89 -17.18
CA SER A 33 -8.81 7.86 -17.30
C SER A 33 -10.18 7.18 -17.16
N LEU A 34 -10.36 6.00 -17.77
CA LEU A 34 -11.60 5.21 -17.67
C LEU A 34 -11.79 4.64 -16.26
N LEU A 35 -10.72 4.14 -15.64
CA LEU A 35 -10.72 3.66 -14.26
C LEU A 35 -11.13 4.78 -13.30
N ASP A 36 -10.45 5.92 -13.35
CA ASP A 36 -10.71 7.07 -12.47
C ASP A 36 -12.16 7.55 -12.61
N ALA A 37 -12.67 7.65 -13.85
CA ALA A 37 -14.07 8.03 -14.10
C ALA A 37 -15.07 7.01 -13.52
N SER A 38 -14.74 5.73 -13.55
CA SER A 38 -15.60 4.66 -13.01
C SER A 38 -15.56 4.62 -11.48
N LEU A 39 -14.38 4.74 -10.88
CA LEU A 39 -14.21 4.80 -9.43
C LEU A 39 -14.90 6.02 -8.83
N ARG A 40 -14.84 7.19 -9.48
CA ARG A 40 -15.59 8.38 -9.07
C ARG A 40 -17.10 8.13 -9.00
N LYS A 41 -17.68 7.48 -10.01
CA LYS A 41 -19.12 7.14 -10.00
C LYS A 41 -19.51 6.22 -8.85
N ILE A 42 -18.61 5.35 -8.41
CA ILE A 42 -18.85 4.49 -7.24
C ILE A 42 -18.70 5.32 -5.96
N ALA A 43 -17.62 6.11 -5.84
CA ALA A 43 -17.37 6.97 -4.69
C ALA A 43 -18.49 7.99 -4.46
N ASP A 44 -19.07 8.56 -5.52
CA ASP A 44 -20.21 9.50 -5.46
C ASP A 44 -21.48 8.87 -4.87
N ARG A 45 -21.56 7.54 -4.79
CA ARG A 45 -22.68 6.81 -4.18
C ARG A 45 -22.40 6.36 -2.74
N VAL A 46 -21.16 6.52 -2.26
CA VAL A 46 -20.82 6.21 -0.88
C VAL A 46 -21.45 7.29 0.01
N PRO A 47 -22.23 6.92 1.04
CA PRO A 47 -22.85 7.91 1.92
C PRO A 47 -21.79 8.77 2.62
N GLU A 48 -21.95 10.09 2.61
CA GLU A 48 -20.97 11.04 3.18
C GLU A 48 -20.68 10.77 4.68
N GLN A 49 -21.68 10.28 5.41
CA GLN A 49 -21.52 9.88 6.81
C GLN A 49 -20.56 8.70 7.00
N ALA A 50 -20.34 7.86 5.98
CA ALA A 50 -19.40 6.74 6.02
C ALA A 50 -17.95 7.18 5.83
N GLY A 51 -17.71 8.34 5.21
CA GLY A 51 -16.37 8.84 4.93
C GLY A 51 -16.27 9.53 3.57
N ASN A 52 -15.19 10.27 3.37
CA ASN A 52 -14.87 10.97 2.12
C ASN A 52 -13.63 10.38 1.41
N TRP A 53 -13.04 9.33 1.98
CA TRP A 53 -11.98 8.54 1.36
C TRP A 53 -12.47 7.12 1.15
N VAL A 54 -12.19 6.56 -0.02
CA VAL A 54 -12.60 5.20 -0.37
C VAL A 54 -11.36 4.43 -0.81
N VAL A 55 -11.12 3.29 -0.15
CA VAL A 55 -10.09 2.32 -0.55
C VAL A 55 -10.79 1.19 -1.27
N PHE A 56 -10.45 1.00 -2.55
CA PHE A 56 -11.00 -0.08 -3.37
C PHE A 56 -10.09 -1.31 -3.30
N ASN A 57 -10.70 -2.48 -3.32
CA ASN A 57 -10.02 -3.74 -3.55
C ASN A 57 -10.51 -4.34 -4.87
N ASP A 58 -9.61 -4.39 -5.84
CA ASP A 58 -9.84 -4.90 -7.18
C ASP A 58 -9.56 -6.42 -7.31
N LEU A 59 -9.12 -7.05 -6.22
CA LEU A 59 -8.82 -8.48 -6.18
C LEU A 59 -10.05 -9.31 -5.82
N GLN A 60 -10.02 -10.57 -6.22
CA GLN A 60 -11.10 -11.54 -5.98
C GLN A 60 -11.12 -12.14 -4.57
N TRP A 61 -10.32 -11.63 -3.64
CA TRP A 61 -10.25 -12.04 -2.23
C TRP A 61 -10.19 -10.82 -1.31
N ASP A 62 -10.61 -11.00 -0.06
CA ASP A 62 -10.54 -9.95 0.95
C ASP A 62 -9.09 -9.58 1.24
N ARG A 63 -8.82 -8.27 1.36
CA ARG A 63 -7.46 -7.74 1.42
C ARG A 63 -7.25 -6.89 2.66
N THR A 64 -6.17 -7.17 3.39
CA THR A 64 -5.65 -6.32 4.47
C THR A 64 -4.28 -5.81 4.05
N GLU A 65 -4.12 -4.48 3.89
CA GLU A 65 -2.85 -3.91 3.48
C GLU A 65 -2.72 -2.42 3.88
N VAL A 66 -1.50 -1.89 3.78
CA VAL A 66 -1.22 -0.47 4.00
C VAL A 66 -1.79 0.36 2.84
N ALA A 67 -2.71 1.25 3.17
CA ALA A 67 -3.24 2.29 2.28
C ALA A 67 -2.61 3.65 2.60
N TYR A 68 -2.60 4.53 1.61
CA TYR A 68 -1.96 5.84 1.69
C TYR A 68 -2.94 6.93 1.29
N LEU A 69 -3.16 7.89 2.18
CA LEU A 69 -3.92 9.11 1.87
C LEU A 69 -2.97 10.31 1.84
N PRO A 70 -3.22 11.34 1.02
CA PRO A 70 -2.48 12.60 1.11
C PRO A 70 -2.52 13.17 2.53
N ALA A 71 -1.35 13.53 3.06
CA ALA A 71 -1.29 14.24 4.34
C ALA A 71 -1.63 15.72 4.14
N GLY A 72 -2.35 16.30 5.10
CA GLY A 72 -2.49 17.75 5.21
C GLY A 72 -1.38 18.36 6.09
N ASP A 73 -1.50 19.67 6.32
CA ASP A 73 -0.55 20.44 7.15
C ASP A 73 -0.71 20.18 8.66
N ARG A 74 -1.86 19.63 9.07
CA ARG A 74 -2.16 19.36 10.48
C ARG A 74 -2.03 17.86 10.75
N PRO A 75 -1.58 17.49 11.96
CA PRO A 75 -1.70 16.11 12.43
C PRO A 75 -3.13 15.62 12.27
N ALA A 76 -3.30 14.37 11.84
CA ALA A 76 -4.61 13.79 11.61
C ALA A 76 -4.60 12.29 11.93
N VAL A 77 -5.78 11.73 12.18
CA VAL A 77 -6.03 10.29 12.26
C VAL A 77 -6.98 9.87 11.15
N VAL A 78 -6.94 8.59 10.79
CA VAL A 78 -7.91 7.97 9.90
C VAL A 78 -8.94 7.22 10.75
N CYS A 79 -10.22 7.43 10.46
CA CYS A 79 -11.33 6.72 11.10
C CYS A 79 -12.02 5.81 10.09
N THR A 80 -12.44 4.63 10.52
CA THR A 80 -13.38 3.78 9.79
C THR A 80 -14.80 4.38 9.79
N SER A 81 -15.69 3.83 8.97
CA SER A 81 -17.08 4.30 8.83
C SER A 81 -17.93 4.18 10.11
N ASP A 82 -17.56 3.26 11.03
CA ASP A 82 -18.16 3.10 12.36
C ASP A 82 -17.53 4.03 13.42
N GLY A 83 -16.52 4.84 13.05
CA GLY A 83 -15.90 5.84 13.92
C GLY A 83 -14.68 5.36 14.71
N ARG A 84 -14.21 4.12 14.54
CA ARG A 84 -12.95 3.65 15.16
C ARG A 84 -11.76 4.39 14.57
N GLU A 85 -10.94 5.00 15.42
CA GLU A 85 -9.67 5.63 15.01
C GLU A 85 -8.61 4.56 14.77
N LEU A 86 -7.93 4.64 13.63
CA LEU A 86 -6.85 3.74 13.23
C LEU A 86 -5.48 4.37 13.55
N PRO A 87 -4.48 3.55 13.91
CA PRO A 87 -3.09 4.00 13.92
C PRO A 87 -2.69 4.51 12.54
N VAL A 88 -2.02 5.66 12.51
CA VAL A 88 -1.50 6.24 11.27
C VAL A 88 -0.04 6.60 11.43
N GLN A 89 0.71 6.51 10.35
CA GLN A 89 2.08 6.98 10.26
C GLN A 89 2.19 8.02 9.14
N ARG A 90 2.74 9.19 9.46
CA ARG A 90 3.08 10.19 8.45
C ARG A 90 4.41 9.79 7.81
N ILE A 91 4.42 9.62 6.50
CA ILE A 91 5.61 9.21 5.73
C ILE A 91 5.74 10.08 4.47
N GLU A 92 6.94 10.09 3.89
CA GLU A 92 7.15 10.63 2.55
C GLU A 92 7.13 9.48 1.52
N ARG A 93 6.34 9.65 0.45
CA ARG A 93 6.26 8.71 -0.68
C ARG A 93 6.18 9.49 -1.98
N ASP A 94 7.06 9.17 -2.93
CA ASP A 94 7.13 9.83 -4.25
C ASP A 94 7.24 11.37 -4.15
N GLY A 95 7.98 11.86 -3.16
CA GLY A 95 8.16 13.30 -2.89
C GLY A 95 6.93 14.00 -2.30
N ARG A 96 5.97 13.24 -1.75
CA ARG A 96 4.74 13.77 -1.13
C ARG A 96 4.53 13.16 0.24
N GLU A 97 4.03 13.97 1.17
CA GLU A 97 3.66 13.49 2.49
C GLU A 97 2.31 12.77 2.44
N CYS A 98 2.27 11.60 3.06
CA CYS A 98 1.11 10.71 3.10
C CYS A 98 0.85 10.22 4.52
N LEU A 99 -0.42 9.94 4.82
CA LEU A 99 -0.84 9.15 5.97
C LEU A 99 -0.90 7.67 5.53
N ALA A 100 -0.01 6.86 6.07
CA ALA A 100 -0.04 5.41 5.94
C ALA A 100 -0.86 4.78 7.07
N PHE A 101 -1.77 3.88 6.74
CA PHE A 101 -2.63 3.17 7.71
C PHE A 101 -3.00 1.80 7.16
N VAL A 102 -3.35 0.84 8.04
CA VAL A 102 -3.78 -0.50 7.61
C VAL A 102 -5.27 -0.48 7.29
N ALA A 103 -5.62 -0.72 6.03
CA ALA A 103 -6.98 -0.97 5.58
C ALA A 103 -7.29 -2.45 5.77
N GLU A 104 -7.88 -2.80 6.92
CA GLU A 104 -8.20 -4.18 7.30
C GLU A 104 -9.45 -4.70 6.59
N GLY A 105 -9.37 -5.89 6.00
CA GLY A 105 -10.52 -6.67 5.54
C GLY A 105 -11.36 -5.98 4.45
N VAL A 106 -10.72 -5.28 3.51
CA VAL A 106 -11.42 -4.67 2.37
C VAL A 106 -12.00 -5.79 1.51
N PRO A 107 -13.33 -5.85 1.29
CA PRO A 107 -13.95 -7.00 0.63
C PRO A 107 -13.48 -7.24 -0.80
N SER A 108 -13.50 -8.49 -1.25
CA SER A 108 -13.31 -8.89 -2.65
C SER A 108 -14.17 -8.06 -3.62
N PHE A 109 -13.55 -7.52 -4.68
CA PHE A 109 -14.17 -6.59 -5.64
C PHE A 109 -14.98 -5.45 -4.99
N GLY A 110 -14.59 -5.06 -3.77
CA GLY A 110 -15.33 -4.16 -2.91
C GLY A 110 -14.56 -2.90 -2.56
N TYR A 111 -15.04 -2.21 -1.53
CA TYR A 111 -14.39 -1.03 -1.00
C TYR A 111 -14.65 -0.87 0.50
N ALA A 112 -13.81 -0.06 1.15
CA ALA A 112 -14.00 0.42 2.50
C ALA A 112 -13.91 1.96 2.53
N ALA A 113 -14.76 2.60 3.33
CA ALA A 113 -14.82 4.04 3.47
C ALA A 113 -14.15 4.51 4.77
N TYR A 114 -13.46 5.63 4.67
CA TYR A 114 -12.67 6.21 5.75
C TYR A 114 -12.86 7.74 5.82
N ARG A 115 -12.63 8.29 7.00
CA ARG A 115 -12.62 9.73 7.26
C ARG A 115 -11.26 10.15 7.81
N VAL A 116 -10.75 11.28 7.35
CA VAL A 116 -9.57 11.91 7.97
C VAL A 116 -10.03 12.97 8.95
N LYS A 117 -9.57 12.90 10.20
CA LYS A 117 -9.93 13.82 11.28
C LYS A 117 -8.68 14.52 11.82
N PRO A 118 -8.59 15.85 11.77
CA PRO A 118 -7.49 16.59 12.37
C PRO A 118 -7.41 16.36 13.88
N VAL A 119 -6.20 16.26 14.41
CA VAL A 119 -5.90 16.12 15.85
C VAL A 119 -4.89 17.18 16.29
N ALA A 120 -4.83 17.45 17.60
CA ALA A 120 -3.99 18.51 18.14
C ALA A 120 -2.48 18.20 18.10
N LYS A 121 -2.12 16.91 18.12
CA LYS A 121 -0.73 16.43 18.14
C LYS A 121 -0.64 15.14 17.33
N GLU A 122 0.55 14.88 16.77
CA GLU A 122 0.83 13.63 16.09
C GLU A 122 0.50 12.43 17.00
N PRO A 123 -0.24 11.43 16.49
CA PRO A 123 -0.48 10.19 17.20
C PRO A 123 0.86 9.56 17.59
N ARG A 124 0.95 9.02 18.81
CA ARG A 124 2.12 8.24 19.19
C ARG A 124 2.13 6.94 18.38
N PRO A 125 3.30 6.47 17.93
CA PRO A 125 3.44 5.13 17.38
C PRO A 125 2.90 4.11 18.38
N VAL A 126 2.05 3.20 17.91
CA VAL A 126 1.51 2.11 18.71
C VAL A 126 1.98 0.82 18.08
N VAL A 127 2.59 -0.06 18.89
CA VAL A 127 2.88 -1.43 18.47
C VAL A 127 1.54 -2.18 18.37
N PRO A 128 1.17 -2.71 17.19
CA PRO A 128 -0.09 -3.43 17.04
C PRO A 128 -0.18 -4.63 17.99
N ALA A 129 -1.41 -4.99 18.36
CA ALA A 129 -1.62 -6.21 19.14
C ALA A 129 -1.11 -7.43 18.38
N GLY A 130 -0.39 -8.32 19.08
CA GLY A 130 0.23 -9.50 18.47
C GLY A 130 1.56 -9.23 17.75
N VAL A 131 2.06 -8.00 17.79
CA VAL A 131 3.43 -7.65 17.42
C VAL A 131 4.23 -7.39 18.69
N GLU A 132 5.35 -8.09 18.83
CA GLU A 132 6.40 -7.77 19.78
C GLU A 132 7.48 -6.97 19.05
N GLN A 133 7.89 -5.85 19.63
CA GLN A 133 8.91 -4.98 19.07
C GLN A 133 10.01 -4.75 20.10
N GLY A 134 11.26 -4.95 19.69
CA GLY A 134 12.45 -4.48 20.40
C GLY A 134 13.22 -3.43 19.62
N ASP A 135 14.46 -3.17 20.01
CA ASP A 135 15.30 -2.14 19.40
C ASP A 135 15.64 -2.45 17.94
N ASN A 136 15.81 -3.73 17.61
CA ASN A 136 16.22 -4.19 16.29
C ASN A 136 15.47 -5.44 15.82
N TYR A 137 14.34 -5.77 16.43
CA TYR A 137 13.54 -6.92 15.99
C TYR A 137 12.05 -6.63 16.04
N TYR A 138 11.33 -7.36 15.20
CA TYR A 138 9.89 -7.48 15.26
C TYR A 138 9.52 -8.94 15.24
N ARG A 139 8.51 -9.31 16.03
CA ARG A 139 7.96 -10.66 16.03
C ARG A 139 6.45 -10.59 15.98
N ASN A 140 5.84 -11.42 15.14
CA ASN A 140 4.39 -11.60 15.11
C ASN A 140 4.05 -13.10 15.06
N ALA A 141 2.79 -13.42 14.74
CA ALA A 141 2.33 -14.80 14.66
C ALA A 141 3.01 -15.65 13.55
N PHE A 142 3.61 -15.00 12.55
CA PHE A 142 4.15 -15.65 11.35
C PHE A 142 5.68 -15.60 11.30
N TYR A 143 6.26 -14.46 11.66
CA TYR A 143 7.68 -14.21 11.49
C TYR A 143 8.35 -13.64 12.74
N ASP A 144 9.62 -14.00 12.91
CA ASP A 144 10.59 -13.31 13.75
C ASP A 144 11.66 -12.71 12.85
N ILE A 145 11.81 -11.38 12.88
CA ILE A 145 12.75 -10.65 12.03
C ILE A 145 13.71 -9.84 12.89
N VAL A 146 15.01 -10.02 12.65
CA VAL A 146 16.08 -9.23 13.28
C VAL A 146 16.74 -8.37 12.21
N LEU A 147 16.81 -7.07 12.48
CA LEU A 147 17.45 -6.06 11.66
C LEU A 147 18.86 -5.78 12.16
N GLY A 148 19.79 -5.63 11.23
CA GLY A 148 21.16 -5.18 11.46
C GLY A 148 21.42 -3.83 10.78
N ASP A 149 22.70 -3.50 10.60
CA ASP A 149 23.09 -2.26 9.91
C ASP A 149 22.83 -2.39 8.40
N GLY A 150 21.66 -1.93 7.95
CA GLY A 150 21.28 -1.86 6.54
C GLY A 150 20.63 -3.13 5.96
N GLY A 151 20.28 -4.13 6.78
CA GLY A 151 19.67 -5.36 6.26
C GLY A 151 18.98 -6.25 7.30
N ILE A 152 18.41 -7.36 6.82
CA ILE A 152 17.81 -8.41 7.65
C ILE A 152 18.90 -9.39 8.04
N VAL A 153 19.21 -9.48 9.34
CA VAL A 153 20.19 -10.41 9.92
C VAL A 153 19.59 -11.81 10.05
N SER A 154 18.32 -11.90 10.46
CA SER A 154 17.63 -13.18 10.59
C SER A 154 16.15 -13.01 10.25
N LEU A 155 15.59 -14.02 9.57
CA LEU A 155 14.16 -14.13 9.29
C LEU A 155 13.72 -15.58 9.50
N TYR A 156 12.95 -15.81 10.55
CA TYR A 156 12.39 -17.12 10.89
C TYR A 156 10.90 -17.15 10.56
N ASP A 157 10.44 -18.24 9.94
CA ASP A 157 9.04 -18.52 9.64
C ASP A 157 8.49 -19.56 10.63
N PHE A 158 7.53 -19.17 11.45
CA PHE A 158 6.93 -20.03 12.47
C PHE A 158 6.03 -21.12 11.89
N GLU A 159 5.39 -20.89 10.75
CA GLU A 159 4.51 -21.88 10.11
C GLU A 159 5.30 -23.02 9.48
N GLN A 160 6.44 -22.68 8.87
CA GLN A 160 7.36 -23.66 8.28
C GLN A 160 8.36 -24.23 9.29
N GLY A 161 8.56 -23.56 10.42
CA GLY A 161 9.50 -23.95 11.47
C GLY A 161 10.97 -23.83 11.04
N CYS A 162 11.30 -22.90 10.14
CA CYS A 162 12.64 -22.79 9.56
C CYS A 162 13.12 -21.33 9.40
N ASN A 163 14.44 -21.17 9.31
CA ASN A 163 15.06 -19.89 8.94
C ASN A 163 14.97 -19.70 7.41
N LEU A 164 14.35 -18.62 6.98
CA LEU A 164 14.34 -18.19 5.57
C LEU A 164 15.62 -17.42 5.21
N ALA A 165 16.18 -16.69 6.18
CA ALA A 165 17.45 -15.98 6.01
C ALA A 165 18.23 -15.96 7.33
N GLU A 166 19.54 -16.15 7.22
CA GLU A 166 20.50 -15.96 8.32
C GLU A 166 21.77 -15.35 7.72
N THR A 167 21.92 -14.04 7.87
CA THR A 167 22.94 -13.23 7.22
C THR A 167 23.93 -12.63 8.22
N SER A 168 23.90 -13.04 9.49
CA SER A 168 24.83 -12.60 10.54
C SER A 168 26.31 -12.70 10.17
N ARG A 169 26.67 -13.53 9.18
CA ARG A 169 28.03 -13.62 8.63
C ARG A 169 28.44 -12.45 7.71
N PHE A 170 27.47 -11.65 7.26
CA PHE A 170 27.65 -10.51 6.35
C PHE A 170 27.30 -9.17 7.01
N ALA A 171 26.88 -9.21 8.28
CA ALA A 171 26.57 -8.06 9.11
C ALA A 171 27.81 -7.56 9.87
#